data_AF-A0A433Q0X5-F1
#
_entry.id   AF-A0A433Q0X5-F1
#
_cell.length_a   1.000
_cell.length_b   1.000
_cell.length_c   1.000
_cell.angle_alpha   90.00
_cell.angle_beta   90.00
_cell.angle_gamma   90.00
#
_symmetry.space_group_name_H-M   'P 1'
#
loop_
_entity.id
_entity.type
_entity.pdbx_description
1 polymer ?
#
loop_
_entity_poly.entity_id
_entity_poly.type
_entity_poly.pdbx_seq_one_letter_code
_entity_poly.pdbx_strand_id
1 'polypeptide(L)' 'MGDGSAKPSGLELCTDSYTVPDVVRLMNVLIVKYDLECTLRIHTPTQPRIYIRSRSMKTLRTIVLPYMEPSMLYKIKA' A
#
# COMPACT_ATOMS: atom_id res chain seq x y z
N MET A 1 -11.24 7.33 -0.51
CA MET A 1 -10.15 6.32 -0.64
C MET A 1 -10.21 5.35 0.53
N GLY A 2 -10.25 4.03 0.25
CA GLY A 2 -10.48 2.98 1.24
C GLY A 2 -9.29 2.71 2.17
N ASP A 3 -8.70 1.53 2.06
CA ASP A 3 -7.92 0.87 3.13
C ASP A 3 -6.42 1.22 3.20
N GLY A 4 -6.04 2.37 2.64
CA GLY A 4 -4.69 2.91 2.78
C GLY A 4 -4.50 3.66 4.10
N SER A 5 -3.38 3.41 4.78
CA SER A 5 -2.97 4.04 6.05
C SER A 5 -1.52 4.53 5.99
N ALA A 6 -1.32 5.83 6.18
CA ALA A 6 0.01 6.45 6.24
C ALA A 6 0.81 5.94 7.44
N LYS A 7 2.09 5.65 7.23
CA LYS A 7 3.06 5.27 8.28
C LYS A 7 4.26 6.22 8.21
N PRO A 8 5.01 6.41 9.31
CA PRO A 8 6.17 7.32 9.32
C PRO A 8 7.20 7.07 8.21
N SER A 9 7.36 5.82 7.78
CA SER A 9 8.35 5.42 6.78
C SER A 9 7.75 4.67 5.58
N GLY A 10 6.47 4.91 5.25
CA GLY A 10 5.81 4.25 4.13
C GLY A 10 4.28 4.34 4.15
N LEU A 11 3.64 3.40 3.47
CA LEU A 11 2.19 3.25 3.44
C LEU A 11 1.83 1.79 3.73
N GLU A 12 0.78 1.58 4.50
CA GLU A 12 0.19 0.26 4.71
C GLU A 12 -1.15 0.17 3.97
N LEU A 13 -1.36 -0.94 3.26
CA LEU A 13 -2.65 -1.33 2.71
C LEU A 13 -3.22 -2.42 3.62
N CYS A 14 -4.38 -2.15 4.23
CA CYS A 14 -5.04 -3.09 5.13
C CYS A 14 -5.79 -4.14 4.31
N THR A 15 -5.12 -5.25 3.97
CA THR A 15 -5.69 -6.39 3.23
C THR A 15 -6.24 -7.48 4.16
N ASP A 16 -6.82 -7.07 5.29
CA ASP A 16 -7.17 -7.93 6.42
C ASP A 16 -8.23 -9.00 6.08
N SER A 17 -8.99 -8.80 4.99
CA SER A 17 -10.02 -9.73 4.51
C SER A 17 -9.50 -10.77 3.51
N TYR A 18 -8.21 -10.75 3.16
CA TYR A 18 -7.63 -11.61 2.13
C TYR A 18 -6.71 -12.67 2.73
N THR A 19 -6.53 -13.78 2.01
CA THR A 19 -5.56 -14.82 2.39
C THR A 19 -4.14 -14.40 2.01
N VAL A 20 -3.12 -15.00 2.67
CA VAL A 20 -1.72 -14.73 2.32
C VAL A 20 -1.42 -14.97 0.82
N PRO A 21 -1.87 -16.07 0.19
CA PRO A 21 -1.72 -16.27 -1.26
C PRO A 21 -2.31 -15.14 -2.11
N ASP A 22 -3.50 -14.62 -1.75
CA ASP A 22 -4.13 -13.50 -2.46
C ASP A 22 -3.33 -12.20 -2.30
N VAL A 23 -2.86 -11.93 -1.08
CA VAL A 23 -2.02 -10.77 -0.79
C VAL A 23 -0.71 -10.83 -1.57
N VAL A 24 -0.08 -12.02 -1.67
CA VAL A 24 1.14 -12.20 -2.48
C VAL A 24 0.87 -11.97 -3.97
N ARG A 25 -0.27 -12.41 -4.51
CA ARG A 25 -0.66 -12.10 -5.90
C ARG A 25 -0.81 -10.60 -6.12
N LEU A 26 -1.45 -9.89 -5.19
CA LEU A 26 -1.56 -8.43 -5.24
C LEU A 26 -0.18 -7.76 -5.20
N MET A 27 0.70 -8.21 -4.29
CA MET A 27 2.08 -7.71 -4.20
C MET A 27 2.85 -7.89 -5.50
N ASN A 28 2.70 -9.03 -6.18
CA ASN A 28 3.35 -9.26 -7.48
C ASN A 28 2.91 -8.24 -8.52
N VAL A 29 1.63 -7.87 -8.56
CA VAL A 29 1.13 -6.82 -9.46
C VAL A 29 1.73 -5.47 -9.10
N LEU A 30 1.79 -5.12 -7.80
CA LEU A 30 2.40 -3.86 -7.35
C LEU A 30 3.88 -3.75 -7.74
N ILE A 31 4.63 -4.84 -7.61
CA ILE A 31 6.06 -4.88 -7.94
C ILE A 31 6.26 -4.85 -9.46
N VAL A 32 5.66 -5.79 -10.20
CA VAL A 32 5.94 -5.98 -11.64
C VAL A 32 5.35 -4.87 -12.50
N LYS A 33 4.13 -4.42 -12.20
CA LYS A 33 3.42 -3.47 -13.06
C LYS A 33 3.69 -2.01 -12.68
N TYR A 34 3.92 -1.74 -11.41
CA TYR A 34 3.99 -0.37 -10.89
C TYR A 34 5.33 -0.01 -10.25
N ASP A 35 6.30 -0.93 -10.23
CA ASP A 35 7.64 -0.72 -9.65
C ASP A 35 7.56 -0.24 -8.18
N LEU A 36 6.60 -0.79 -7.43
CA LEU A 36 6.40 -0.48 -6.02
C LEU A 36 7.01 -1.57 -5.16
N GLU A 37 8.04 -1.21 -4.40
CA GLU A 37 8.63 -2.13 -3.46
C GLU A 37 7.80 -2.22 -2.19
N CYS A 38 7.28 -3.42 -1.96
CA CYS A 38 6.43 -3.72 -0.83
C CYS A 38 6.81 -5.04 -0.15
N THR A 39 6.41 -5.17 1.11
CA THR A 39 6.62 -6.36 1.93
C THR A 39 5.32 -6.79 2.59
N LEU A 40 5.13 -8.10 2.75
CA LEU A 40 4.04 -8.66 3.54
C LEU A 40 4.29 -8.35 5.02
N ARG A 41 3.28 -7.85 5.71
CA ARG A 41 3.25 -7.69 7.17
C ARG A 41 2.07 -8.43 7.73
N ILE A 42 2.22 -8.98 8.93
CA ILE A 42 1.16 -9.67 9.65
C ILE A 42 0.77 -8.78 10.82
N HIS A 43 -0.44 -8.21 10.79
CA HIS A 43 -0.93 -7.36 11.89
C HIS A 43 -1.41 -8.21 13.06
N THR A 44 -2.22 -9.23 12.76
CA THR A 44 -2.61 -10.32 13.64
C THR A 44 -2.44 -11.63 12.89
N PRO A 45 -2.42 -12.81 13.55
CA PRO A 45 -2.17 -14.09 12.88
C PRO A 45 -3.04 -14.39 11.65
N THR A 46 -4.21 -13.75 11.55
CA THR A 46 -5.16 -13.91 10.44
C THR A 46 -5.26 -12.71 9.50
N GLN A 47 -4.52 -11.62 9.76
CA GLN A 47 -4.67 -10.36 9.02
C GLN A 47 -3.36 -9.96 8.33
N PRO A 48 -3.15 -10.45 7.09
CA PRO A 48 -2.03 -10.01 6.26
C PRO A 48 -2.28 -8.61 5.69
N ARG A 49 -1.22 -7.80 5.67
CA ARG A 49 -1.18 -6.43 5.14
C ARG A 49 -0.02 -6.25 4.19
N ILE A 50 -0.16 -5.31 3.26
CA ILE A 50 0.92 -4.92 2.35
C ILE A 50 1.54 -3.63 2.88
N TYR A 51 2.85 -3.64 3.10
CA TYR A 51 3.60 -2.44 3.45
C TYR A 51 4.43 -1.96 2.26
N ILE A 52 4.11 -0.78 1.74
CA ILE A 52 4.88 -0.09 0.69
C ILE A 52 5.98 0.72 1.36
N ARG A 53 7.23 0.47 0.97
CA ARG A 53 8.41 1.08 1.58
C ARG A 53 8.56 2.56 1.17
N SER A 54 9.17 3.37 2.05
CA SER A 54 9.36 4.82 1.85
C SER A 54 9.94 5.19 0.49
N ARG A 55 10.94 4.45 -0.01
CA ARG A 55 11.56 4.76 -1.31
C ARG A 55 10.60 4.64 -2.50
N SER A 56 9.54 3.84 -2.40
CA SER A 56 8.52 3.72 -3.44
C SER A 56 7.36 4.71 -3.25
N MET A 57 7.34 5.50 -2.17
CA MET A 57 6.28 6.49 -1.94
C MET A 57 6.25 7.60 -2.99
N LYS A 58 7.41 7.99 -3.55
CA LYS A 58 7.47 8.97 -4.64
C LYS A 58 6.73 8.43 -5.87
N THR A 59 7.06 7.21 -6.30
CA THR A 59 6.40 6.53 -7.42
C THR A 59 4.91 6.35 -7.18
N LEU A 60 4.54 5.87 -5.98
CA LEU A 60 3.14 5.70 -5.59
C LEU A 60 2.36 7.00 -5.72
N ARG A 61 2.88 8.11 -5.19
CA ARG A 61 2.23 9.43 -5.26
C ARG A 61 2.01 9.86 -6.70
N THR A 62 3.01 9.71 -7.57
CA THR A 62 2.87 10.05 -9.00
C THR A 62 1.71 9.30 -9.66
N ILE A 63 1.50 8.03 -9.30
CA ILE A 63 0.43 7.20 -9.86
C ILE A 63 -0.94 7.61 -9.31
N VAL A 64 -1.06 7.79 -7.99
CA VAL A 64 -2.38 7.94 -7.35
C VAL A 64 -2.86 9.39 -7.27
N LEU A 65 -1.95 10.36 -7.14
CA LEU A 65 -2.26 11.77 -6.87
C LEU A 65 -3.31 12.37 -7.83
N PRO A 66 -3.28 12.11 -9.15
CA PRO A 66 -4.29 12.64 -10.08
C PRO A 66 -5.72 12.15 -9.82
N TYR A 67 -5.87 11.03 -9.11
CA TYR A 67 -7.15 10.36 -8.86
C TYR A 67 -7.62 10.50 -7.40
N MET A 68 -6.83 11.18 -6.56
CA MET A 68 -7.16 11.36 -5.15
C MET A 68 -8.13 12.52 -4.97
N GLU A 69 -9.17 12.28 -4.16
CA GLU A 69 -10.04 13.36 -3.70
C GLU A 69 -9.24 14.28 -2.73
N PRO A 70 -9.36 15.62 -2.84
CA PRO A 70 -8.57 16.58 -2.06
C PRO A 70 -8.60 16.37 -0.53
N SER A 71 -9.75 16.06 0.05
CA SER A 71 -9.89 15.80 1.49
C SER A 71 -9.15 14.53 1.96
N MET A 72 -8.81 13.63 1.04
CA MET A 72 -8.08 12.39 1.33
C MET A 72 -6.57 12.47 1.09
N LEU A 73 -6.04 13.63 0.66
CA LEU A 73 -4.62 13.79 0.36
C LEU A 73 -3.70 13.60 1.58
N TYR A 74 -4.19 13.81 2.81
CA TYR A 74 -3.41 13.57 4.03
C TYR A 74 -2.90 12.13 4.14
N LYS A 75 -3.55 11.15 3.49
CA LYS A 75 -3.15 9.73 3.51
C LYS A 75 -1.86 9.44 2.74
N ILE A 76 -1.45 10.34 1.84
CA ILE A 76 -0.28 10.15 0.99
C ILE A 76 0.72 11.30 1.08
N LYS A 77 0.42 12.39 1.79
CA LYS A 77 1.35 13.52 1.96
C LYS A 77 2.60 13.08 2.74
N ALA A 78 3.72 13.77 2.47
CA ALA A 78 4.99 13.59 3.18
C ALA A 78 4.98 14.40 4.47
#